data_AF-A0A0D9S5K3-F1
#
_entry.id   AF-A0A0D9S5K3-F1
#
_cell.length_a   1.000
_cell.length_b   1.000
_cell.length_c   1.000
_cell.angle_alpha   90.00
_cell.angle_beta   90.00
_cell.angle_gamma   90.00
#
_symmetry.space_group_name_H-M   'P 1'
#
loop_
_entity.id
_entity.type
_entity.pdbx_description
1 polymer ?
#
loop_
_entity_poly.entity_id
_entity_poly.type
_entity_poly.pdbx_seq_one_letter_code
_entity_poly.pdbx_strand_id
1 'polypeptide(L)'
;GDAAGGGSPLNTVPPSLLGAYSKPTLSALPSPVVASGGNVTLRCGSQQGYQHFVLIEEGEHRLPRTLDSQQLHSGWYQALFPVGPVTPSHRWTFRCYGYYSNTSQVWSHPSDPLEILASGVSRKPSLLTLQSPVVAPGETLTLQCGSNVGYDRFALYKEGERDFLQSPGQLQAGLSQVNFTVGPVRGSHGGQYRCYGAHNLSSEWSAPSDPLDILISRQFYVTISLSVQPGPKVASGENVTLLCQSWGQFHTFLLTKEGAAHPLLRLRSKHRAPKYQAEFPMGPVTSVHKGTYRCYGSHSYSPHLLSLPSDPLELMVSGPSGGSSPPPTGPCSTPGAAETLTPSQNKSDPKTASHPQDYTVENLIRMGMAGLILVVLGILLFEVQHSQRSPQDAASR
;
A
#
# COMPACT_ATOMS: atom_id res chain seq x y z
N GLY A 1 59.29 14.67 4.47
CA GLY A 1 58.66 14.13 5.68
C GLY A 1 57.21 14.05 5.37
N ASP A 2 56.76 12.89 4.90
CA ASP A 2 55.36 12.63 4.58
C ASP A 2 55.02 11.31 5.26
N ALA A 3 54.33 11.41 6.39
CA ALA A 3 53.84 10.27 7.14
C ALA A 3 52.59 9.74 6.44
N ALA A 4 52.76 8.67 5.68
CA ALA A 4 51.69 7.80 5.26
C ALA A 4 51.00 7.20 6.51
N GLY A 5 49.81 7.68 6.83
CA GLY A 5 48.92 7.08 7.82
C GLY A 5 48.32 5.80 7.26
N GLY A 6 49.05 4.70 7.36
CA GLY A 6 48.53 3.36 7.07
C GLY A 6 47.42 3.00 8.05
N GLY A 7 46.18 3.02 7.59
CA GLY A 7 45.06 2.42 8.31
C GLY A 7 45.22 0.90 8.29
N SER A 8 45.59 0.33 9.45
CA SER A 8 45.64 -1.11 9.65
C SER A 8 44.27 -1.75 9.37
N PRO A 9 44.21 -2.89 8.65
CA PRO A 9 42.96 -3.61 8.47
C PRO A 9 42.53 -4.15 9.84
N LEU A 10 41.30 -3.85 10.27
CA LEU A 10 40.73 -4.40 11.50
C LEU A 10 40.50 -5.90 11.30
N ASN A 11 41.52 -6.69 11.64
CA ASN A 11 41.37 -8.11 11.87
C ASN A 11 40.35 -8.31 13.00
N THR A 12 39.39 -9.19 12.75
CA THR A 12 38.23 -9.55 13.56
C THR A 12 38.49 -9.45 15.08
N VAL A 13 37.71 -8.61 15.76
CA VAL A 13 37.79 -8.45 17.22
C VAL A 13 37.54 -9.81 17.89
N PRO A 14 38.39 -10.25 18.85
CA PRO A 14 38.19 -11.49 19.59
C PRO A 14 36.78 -11.58 20.20
N PRO A 15 36.14 -12.78 20.22
CA PRO A 15 34.80 -12.94 20.76
C PRO A 15 34.64 -12.44 22.21
N SER A 16 35.71 -12.44 22.99
CA SER A 16 35.76 -11.95 24.37
C SER A 16 35.60 -10.43 24.52
N LEU A 17 35.68 -9.66 23.43
CA LEU A 17 35.55 -8.19 23.41
C LEU A 17 34.27 -7.71 22.70
N LEU A 18 33.38 -8.64 22.36
CA LEU A 18 32.04 -8.37 21.85
C LEU A 18 31.04 -8.37 23.02
N GLY A 19 30.12 -7.40 23.07
CA GLY A 19 29.04 -7.41 24.05
C GLY A 19 29.30 -6.64 25.35
N ALA A 20 30.22 -5.68 25.36
CA ALA A 20 30.47 -4.85 26.55
C ALA A 20 29.41 -3.74 26.74
N TYR A 21 28.71 -3.37 25.66
CA TYR A 21 27.78 -2.24 25.64
C TYR A 21 26.42 -2.60 25.00
N SER A 22 25.42 -1.72 25.15
CA SER A 22 24.05 -1.99 24.69
C SER A 22 23.95 -2.12 23.16
N LYS A 23 23.16 -3.08 22.67
CA LYS A 23 23.04 -3.33 21.23
C LYS A 23 22.42 -2.13 20.48
N PRO A 24 22.96 -1.75 19.32
CA PRO A 24 22.33 -0.76 18.46
C PRO A 24 21.13 -1.36 17.70
N THR A 25 20.36 -0.49 17.05
CA THR A 25 19.22 -0.85 16.21
C THR A 25 19.61 -0.73 14.73
N LEU A 26 19.38 -1.79 13.96
CA LEU A 26 19.60 -1.81 12.50
C LEU A 26 18.27 -1.80 11.75
N SER A 27 18.16 -0.99 10.70
CA SER A 27 16.96 -0.89 9.85
C SER A 27 17.34 -0.57 8.41
N ALA A 28 16.58 -1.07 7.42
CA ALA A 28 16.74 -0.73 6.01
C ALA A 28 15.89 0.48 5.62
N LEU A 29 16.42 1.33 4.74
CA LEU A 29 15.74 2.50 4.19
C LEU A 29 15.68 2.42 2.65
N PRO A 30 14.50 2.60 2.02
CA PRO A 30 13.18 2.75 2.66
C PRO A 30 12.57 1.42 3.13
N SER A 31 13.05 0.28 2.62
CA SER A 31 12.50 -1.05 2.89
C SER A 31 13.62 -2.11 2.84
N PRO A 32 13.50 -3.21 3.60
CA PRO A 32 14.37 -4.39 3.47
C PRO A 32 14.12 -5.21 2.20
N VAL A 33 13.09 -4.89 1.40
CA VAL A 33 12.83 -5.54 0.11
C VAL A 33 13.33 -4.62 -1.01
N VAL A 34 14.26 -5.13 -1.82
CA VAL A 34 14.98 -4.35 -2.84
C VAL A 34 14.90 -5.10 -4.16
N ALA A 35 14.64 -4.39 -5.26
CA ALA A 35 14.73 -5.01 -6.59
C ALA A 35 16.16 -5.51 -6.84
N SER A 36 16.28 -6.67 -7.49
CA SER A 36 17.58 -7.24 -7.88
C SER A 36 18.41 -6.21 -8.67
N GLY A 37 19.67 -6.03 -8.27
CA GLY A 37 20.58 -4.99 -8.78
C GLY A 37 20.41 -3.60 -8.17
N GLY A 38 19.39 -3.39 -7.34
CA GLY A 38 19.15 -2.14 -6.63
C GLY A 38 20.06 -1.92 -5.42
N ASN A 39 20.03 -0.71 -4.88
CA ASN A 39 20.78 -0.33 -3.68
C ASN A 39 19.81 -0.05 -2.51
N VAL A 40 20.28 -0.25 -1.30
CA VAL A 40 19.57 0.03 -0.05
C VAL A 40 20.51 0.72 0.94
N THR A 41 19.97 1.60 1.76
CA THR A 41 20.75 2.21 2.85
C THR A 41 20.38 1.54 4.15
N LEU A 42 21.36 0.98 4.84
CA LEU A 42 21.17 0.45 6.19
C LEU A 42 21.49 1.52 7.22
N ARG A 43 20.52 1.83 8.06
CA ARG A 43 20.68 2.75 9.19
C ARG A 43 20.95 1.94 10.44
N CYS A 44 22.12 2.17 11.03
CA CYS A 44 22.43 1.70 12.37
C CYS A 44 22.39 2.87 13.34
N GLY A 45 21.68 2.73 14.46
CA GLY A 45 21.60 3.81 15.44
C GLY A 45 21.40 3.35 16.87
N SER A 46 21.78 4.22 17.80
CA SER A 46 21.64 4.02 19.24
C SER A 46 21.39 5.35 19.95
N GLN A 47 20.73 5.32 21.10
CA GLN A 47 20.73 6.45 22.03
C GLN A 47 22.07 6.58 22.75
N GLN A 48 22.86 5.50 22.77
CA GLN A 48 24.20 5.50 23.31
C GLN A 48 25.13 6.26 22.33
N GLY A 49 25.94 7.16 22.88
CA GLY A 49 26.84 8.04 22.13
C GLY A 49 28.07 7.36 21.54
N TYR A 50 27.89 6.24 20.84
CA TYR A 50 28.96 5.59 20.08
C TYR A 50 29.48 6.56 19.02
N GLN A 51 30.80 6.72 18.92
CA GLN A 51 31.41 7.57 17.89
C GLN A 51 31.56 6.84 16.55
N HIS A 52 31.57 5.52 16.56
CA HIS A 52 31.69 4.72 15.34
C HIS A 52 30.69 3.57 15.35
N PHE A 53 30.14 3.29 14.18
CA PHE A 53 29.32 2.11 13.93
C PHE A 53 30.02 1.20 12.93
N VAL A 54 29.85 -0.11 13.13
CA VAL A 54 30.42 -1.15 12.27
C VAL A 54 29.28 -2.00 11.73
N LEU A 55 29.17 -2.09 10.42
CA LEU A 55 28.24 -2.96 9.72
C LEU A 55 28.99 -4.20 9.20
N ILE A 56 28.44 -5.37 9.52
CA ILE A 56 28.99 -6.67 9.10
C ILE A 56 27.91 -7.42 8.33
N GLU A 57 28.26 -7.87 7.12
CA GLU A 57 27.48 -8.83 6.36
C GLU A 57 27.81 -10.24 6.85
N GLU A 58 26.80 -11.04 7.16
CA GLU A 58 26.98 -12.44 7.56
C GLU A 58 27.42 -13.28 6.36
N GLY A 59 28.51 -14.03 6.53
CA GLY A 59 29.08 -14.89 5.51
C GLY A 59 30.60 -14.99 5.65
N GLU A 60 31.17 -15.99 4.99
CA GLU A 60 32.63 -16.16 4.95
C GLU A 60 33.30 -14.98 4.22
N HIS A 61 34.43 -14.51 4.76
CA HIS A 61 35.31 -13.50 4.17
C HIS A 61 34.69 -12.12 3.89
N ARG A 62 33.63 -11.73 4.60
CA ARG A 62 33.06 -10.37 4.49
C ARG A 62 33.77 -9.39 5.42
N LEU A 63 34.29 -8.31 4.84
CA LEU A 63 34.99 -7.27 5.60
C LEU A 63 34.00 -6.36 6.35
N PRO A 64 34.27 -6.02 7.61
CA PRO A 64 33.48 -5.03 8.34
C PRO A 64 33.61 -3.66 7.67
N ARG A 65 32.51 -2.91 7.64
CA ARG A 65 32.50 -1.51 7.18
C ARG A 65 32.23 -0.61 8.36
N THR A 66 33.14 0.33 8.61
CA THR A 66 33.04 1.27 9.73
C THR A 66 32.70 2.66 9.20
N LEU A 67 31.78 3.36 9.87
CA LEU A 67 31.46 4.76 9.62
C LEU A 67 31.41 5.53 10.94
N ASP A 68 31.80 6.79 10.87
CA ASP A 68 31.64 7.74 11.97
C ASP A 68 30.15 8.01 12.22
N SER A 69 29.81 8.14 13.50
CA SER A 69 28.45 8.44 13.90
C SER A 69 28.11 9.91 13.67
N GLN A 70 26.86 10.12 13.31
CA GLN A 70 26.25 11.43 13.19
C GLN A 70 25.28 11.60 14.36
N GLN A 71 25.43 12.70 15.09
CA GLN A 71 24.51 13.05 16.16
C GLN A 71 23.27 13.75 15.57
N LEU A 72 22.10 13.23 15.92
CA LEU A 72 20.81 13.82 15.59
C LEU A 72 20.38 14.80 16.68
N HIS A 73 19.60 15.82 16.29
CA HIS A 73 18.98 16.77 17.22
C HIS A 73 18.10 16.10 18.29
N SER A 74 17.62 14.88 18.03
CA SER A 74 16.85 14.06 18.99
C SER A 74 17.70 13.40 20.09
N GLY A 75 19.03 13.60 20.08
CA GLY A 75 19.97 12.94 20.98
C GLY A 75 20.37 11.53 20.56
N TRP A 76 19.87 11.03 19.43
CA TRP A 76 20.27 9.75 18.85
C TRP A 76 21.57 9.88 18.04
N TYR A 77 22.34 8.80 17.98
CA TYR A 77 23.53 8.67 17.16
C TYR A 77 23.27 7.61 16.09
N GLN A 78 23.68 7.87 14.86
CA GLN A 78 23.48 6.93 13.76
C GLN A 78 24.61 6.95 12.73
N ALA A 79 24.69 5.89 11.94
CA ALA A 79 25.43 5.87 10.69
C ALA A 79 24.57 5.27 9.57
N LEU A 80 24.77 5.77 8.34
CA LEU A 80 24.04 5.36 7.14
C LEU A 80 25.00 4.63 6.20
N PHE A 81 24.79 3.33 6.05
CA PHE A 81 25.62 2.46 5.23
C PHE A 81 24.93 2.20 3.89
N PRO A 82 25.42 2.77 2.77
CA PRO A 82 24.95 2.36 1.46
C PRO A 82 25.38 0.91 1.18
N VAL A 83 24.44 0.09 0.73
CA VAL A 83 24.64 -1.32 0.41
C VAL A 83 24.08 -1.59 -0.98
N GLY A 84 24.87 -2.24 -1.82
CA GLY A 84 24.44 -2.68 -3.13
C GLY A 84 25.59 -2.68 -4.13
N PRO A 85 25.35 -3.19 -5.34
CA PRO A 85 24.07 -3.73 -5.81
C PRO A 85 23.67 -5.03 -5.10
N VAL A 86 22.39 -5.15 -4.72
CA VAL A 86 21.84 -6.36 -4.08
C VAL A 86 21.66 -7.44 -5.13
N THR A 87 22.40 -8.55 -5.02
CA THR A 87 22.42 -9.63 -6.01
C THR A 87 21.83 -10.92 -5.47
N PRO A 88 21.11 -11.73 -6.26
CA PRO A 88 20.48 -12.96 -5.78
C PRO A 88 21.44 -14.15 -5.58
N SER A 89 22.76 -13.92 -5.65
CA SER A 89 23.78 -14.98 -5.53
C SER A 89 23.90 -15.56 -4.12
N HIS A 90 23.50 -14.80 -3.10
CA HIS A 90 23.58 -15.19 -1.69
C HIS A 90 22.51 -14.47 -0.87
N ARG A 91 22.36 -14.89 0.39
CA ARG A 91 21.48 -14.24 1.37
C ARG A 91 22.20 -13.05 1.97
N TRP A 92 21.53 -11.91 1.94
CA TRP A 92 22.05 -10.66 2.47
C TRP A 92 21.56 -10.48 3.90
N THR A 93 22.37 -10.86 4.88
CA THR A 93 22.02 -10.66 6.30
C THR A 93 23.06 -9.78 6.95
N PHE A 94 22.63 -8.76 7.68
CA PHE A 94 23.51 -7.76 8.28
C PHE A 94 23.33 -7.68 9.79
N ARG A 95 24.44 -7.45 10.50
CA ARG A 95 24.47 -7.03 11.91
C ARG A 95 25.26 -5.74 12.05
N CYS A 96 24.86 -4.93 13.01
CA CYS A 96 25.57 -3.71 13.36
C CYS A 96 26.07 -3.71 14.81
N TYR A 97 27.21 -3.06 15.01
CA TYR A 97 27.86 -2.85 16.29
C TYR A 97 28.20 -1.37 16.46
N GLY A 98 28.35 -0.92 17.71
CA GLY A 98 28.86 0.41 18.04
C GLY A 98 30.06 0.31 18.97
N TYR A 99 30.99 1.26 18.86
CA TYR A 99 32.12 1.39 19.79
C TYR A 99 32.52 2.85 20.00
N TYR A 100 33.30 3.08 21.05
CA TYR A 100 33.81 4.41 21.39
C TYR A 100 35.24 4.62 20.87
N SER A 101 35.60 5.83 20.44
CA SER A 101 36.92 6.10 19.86
C SER A 101 38.09 5.77 20.80
N ASN A 102 37.89 5.84 22.11
CA ASN A 102 38.89 5.50 23.13
C ASN A 102 39.03 3.99 23.38
N THR A 103 38.08 3.16 22.93
CA THR A 103 38.05 1.70 23.15
C THR A 103 37.71 0.95 21.85
N SER A 104 38.46 1.20 20.77
CA SER A 104 38.18 0.65 19.43
C SER A 104 38.19 -0.89 19.32
N GLN A 105 38.80 -1.58 20.29
CA GLN A 105 38.83 -3.04 20.37
C GLN A 105 37.62 -3.64 21.11
N VAL A 106 36.77 -2.82 21.74
CA VAL A 106 35.65 -3.28 22.58
C VAL A 106 34.33 -2.82 21.96
N TRP A 107 33.49 -3.76 21.55
CA TRP A 107 32.27 -3.44 20.80
C TRP A 107 31.02 -3.74 21.62
N SER A 108 29.91 -3.10 21.22
CA SER A 108 28.58 -3.39 21.74
C SER A 108 28.16 -4.84 21.49
N HIS A 109 27.05 -5.24 22.09
CA HIS A 109 26.31 -6.40 21.60
C HIS A 109 25.87 -6.18 20.13
N PRO A 110 25.79 -7.26 19.32
CA PRO A 110 25.25 -7.16 17.97
C PRO A 110 23.81 -6.67 17.99
N SER A 111 23.44 -5.88 16.98
CA SER A 111 22.03 -5.66 16.65
C SER A 111 21.34 -6.99 16.31
N ASP A 112 20.01 -6.98 16.37
CA ASP A 112 19.23 -8.06 15.75
C ASP A 112 19.59 -8.13 14.25
N PRO A 113 19.68 -9.34 13.66
CA PRO A 113 20.06 -9.51 12.26
C PRO A 113 18.96 -8.91 11.36
N LEU A 114 19.39 -8.25 10.28
CA LEU A 114 18.50 -7.71 9.27
C LEU A 114 18.77 -8.41 7.93
N GLU A 115 17.81 -9.21 7.47
CA GLU A 115 17.88 -9.87 6.16
C GLU A 115 17.26 -8.95 5.09
N ILE A 116 17.91 -8.86 3.92
CA ILE A 116 17.47 -8.08 2.76
C ILE A 116 16.98 -9.04 1.68
N LEU A 117 15.75 -8.81 1.22
CA LEU A 117 15.11 -9.60 0.17
C LEU A 117 15.40 -9.01 -1.20
N ALA A 118 16.11 -9.76 -2.04
CA ALA A 118 16.30 -9.45 -3.45
C ALA A 118 15.06 -9.90 -4.25
N SER A 119 14.24 -8.94 -4.67
CA SER A 119 13.03 -9.15 -5.47
C SER A 119 13.36 -9.12 -6.96
N GLY A 120 13.09 -10.22 -7.66
CA GLY A 120 13.33 -10.40 -9.09
C GLY A 120 12.09 -10.13 -9.94
N VAL A 121 12.16 -10.60 -11.20
CA VAL A 121 11.10 -10.41 -12.21
C VAL A 121 10.23 -11.64 -12.44
N SER A 122 10.46 -12.73 -11.70
CA SER A 122 9.67 -13.96 -11.80
C SER A 122 8.19 -13.69 -11.48
N ARG A 123 7.30 -14.50 -12.05
CA ARG A 123 5.85 -14.31 -11.97
C ARG A 123 5.38 -14.11 -10.52
N LYS A 124 4.66 -13.01 -10.28
CA LYS A 124 4.14 -12.67 -8.95
C LYS A 124 3.13 -13.70 -8.43
N PRO A 125 3.15 -14.04 -7.13
CA PRO A 125 2.09 -14.82 -6.51
C PRO A 125 0.83 -13.98 -6.29
N SER A 126 -0.27 -14.62 -5.91
CA SER A 126 -1.51 -13.98 -5.49
C SER A 126 -1.61 -14.02 -3.97
N LEU A 127 -1.91 -12.86 -3.36
CA LEU A 127 -2.16 -12.72 -1.93
C LEU A 127 -3.64 -12.46 -1.71
N LEU A 128 -4.26 -13.31 -0.88
CA LEU A 128 -5.68 -13.27 -0.57
C LEU A 128 -5.87 -13.31 0.95
N THR A 129 -6.98 -12.75 1.42
CA THR A 129 -7.46 -12.96 2.78
C THR A 129 -8.59 -13.98 2.74
N LEU A 130 -8.54 -14.98 3.63
CA LEU A 130 -9.62 -15.97 3.76
C LEU A 130 -10.86 -15.38 4.46
N GLN A 131 -10.70 -14.21 5.09
CA GLN A 131 -11.71 -13.48 5.84
C GLN A 131 -11.88 -12.06 5.27
N SER A 132 -12.75 -11.26 5.89
CA SER A 132 -12.82 -9.83 5.60
C SER A 132 -11.45 -9.15 5.84
N PRO A 133 -11.02 -8.21 4.97
CA PRO A 133 -9.81 -7.42 5.20
C PRO A 133 -9.96 -6.41 6.36
N VAL A 134 -11.19 -6.17 6.84
CA VAL A 134 -11.46 -5.41 8.06
C VAL A 134 -11.57 -6.37 9.23
N VAL A 135 -10.66 -6.22 10.20
CA VAL A 135 -10.49 -7.15 11.32
C VAL A 135 -10.63 -6.40 12.64
N ALA A 136 -11.21 -7.02 13.67
CA ALA A 136 -11.29 -6.45 15.01
C ALA A 136 -10.07 -6.82 15.87
N PRO A 137 -9.68 -5.98 16.85
CA PRO A 137 -8.61 -6.33 17.79
C PRO A 137 -8.93 -7.63 18.55
N GLY A 138 -7.91 -8.47 18.73
CA GLY A 138 -8.03 -9.79 19.38
C GLY A 138 -8.37 -10.95 18.44
N GLU A 139 -8.85 -10.68 17.22
CA GLU A 139 -9.08 -11.71 16.21
C GLU A 139 -7.77 -12.21 15.59
N THR A 140 -7.84 -13.30 14.83
CA THR A 140 -6.70 -13.85 14.07
C THR A 140 -7.02 -13.85 12.59
N LEU A 141 -6.18 -13.19 11.81
CA LEU A 141 -6.28 -13.07 10.37
C LEU A 141 -5.44 -14.16 9.70
N THR A 142 -5.97 -14.78 8.64
CA THR A 142 -5.20 -15.72 7.80
C THR A 142 -5.06 -15.17 6.39
N LEU A 143 -3.81 -14.98 5.98
CA LEU A 143 -3.42 -14.51 4.67
C LEU A 143 -2.89 -15.69 3.85
N GLN A 144 -3.59 -16.00 2.77
CA GLN A 144 -3.20 -17.07 1.86
C GLN A 144 -2.38 -16.47 0.71
N CYS A 145 -1.19 -17.04 0.51
CA CYS A 145 -0.36 -16.70 -0.64
C CYS A 145 -0.17 -17.93 -1.51
N GLY A 146 -0.37 -17.80 -2.82
CA GLY A 146 -0.25 -18.93 -3.73
C GLY A 146 0.20 -18.56 -5.13
N SER A 147 0.76 -19.53 -5.84
CA SER A 147 1.23 -19.40 -7.22
C SER A 147 1.16 -20.73 -7.97
N ASN A 148 0.88 -20.67 -9.26
CA ASN A 148 0.93 -21.82 -10.17
C ASN A 148 2.34 -22.13 -10.70
N VAL A 149 3.35 -21.33 -10.33
CA VAL A 149 4.76 -21.54 -10.71
C VAL A 149 5.38 -22.72 -9.95
N GLY A 150 4.82 -23.09 -8.79
CA GLY A 150 5.39 -24.13 -7.94
C GLY A 150 6.57 -23.63 -7.11
N TYR A 151 6.47 -22.44 -6.51
CA TYR A 151 7.49 -21.96 -5.56
C TYR A 151 7.57 -22.87 -4.32
N ASP A 152 8.77 -23.12 -3.81
CA ASP A 152 8.99 -24.01 -2.66
C ASP A 152 8.75 -23.30 -1.32
N ARG A 153 8.92 -21.98 -1.31
CA ARG A 153 8.80 -21.13 -0.11
C ARG A 153 8.20 -19.78 -0.46
N PHE A 154 7.57 -19.16 0.53
CA PHE A 154 6.93 -17.87 0.40
C PHE A 154 7.35 -16.94 1.54
N ALA A 155 7.33 -15.64 1.25
CA ALA A 155 7.54 -14.58 2.23
C ALA A 155 6.37 -13.62 2.21
N LEU A 156 5.91 -13.21 3.39
CA LEU A 156 4.93 -12.15 3.60
C LEU A 156 5.61 -10.94 4.23
N TYR A 157 5.45 -9.78 3.60
CA TYR A 157 6.02 -8.52 4.06
C TYR A 157 4.92 -7.48 4.23
N LYS A 158 4.94 -6.78 5.37
CA LYS A 158 4.12 -5.59 5.61
C LYS A 158 4.97 -4.34 5.35
N GLU A 159 4.46 -3.44 4.55
CA GLU A 159 5.16 -2.20 4.21
C GLU A 159 5.49 -1.37 5.47
N GLY A 160 6.75 -0.92 5.54
CA GLY A 160 7.29 -0.17 6.67
C GLY A 160 7.80 -1.03 7.83
N GLU A 161 7.60 -2.35 7.81
CA GLU A 161 8.21 -3.25 8.79
C GLU A 161 9.66 -3.59 8.44
N ARG A 162 10.41 -4.03 9.46
CA ARG A 162 11.79 -4.50 9.33
C ARG A 162 11.91 -5.95 8.90
N ASP A 163 10.99 -6.78 9.36
CA ASP A 163 11.05 -8.23 9.23
C ASP A 163 9.94 -8.72 8.30
N PHE A 164 10.11 -9.94 7.81
CA PHE A 164 9.13 -10.64 6.99
C PHE A 164 8.90 -12.04 7.57
N LEU A 165 7.73 -12.60 7.28
CA LEU A 165 7.39 -13.97 7.66
C LEU A 165 7.72 -14.89 6.50
N GLN A 166 8.61 -15.86 6.69
CA GLN A 166 8.90 -16.89 5.68
C GLN A 166 8.30 -18.23 6.11
N SER A 167 7.69 -18.94 5.16
CA SER A 167 7.12 -20.26 5.38
C SER A 167 7.28 -21.14 4.13
N PRO A 168 7.46 -22.46 4.29
CA PRO A 168 7.46 -23.38 3.15
C PRO A 168 6.07 -23.41 2.48
N GLY A 169 6.08 -23.50 1.16
CA GLY A 169 4.87 -23.70 0.36
C GLY A 169 4.44 -25.17 0.39
N GLN A 170 3.14 -25.40 0.32
CA GLN A 170 2.55 -26.72 0.17
C GLN A 170 1.95 -26.83 -1.24
N LEU A 171 2.38 -27.86 -1.97
CA LEU A 171 1.87 -28.15 -3.29
C LEU A 171 0.52 -28.88 -3.19
N GLN A 172 -0.53 -28.30 -3.75
CA GLN A 172 -1.86 -28.87 -3.79
C GLN A 172 -2.48 -28.64 -5.17
N ALA A 173 -2.82 -29.72 -5.88
CA ALA A 173 -3.45 -29.68 -7.20
C ALA A 173 -2.74 -28.78 -8.25
N GLY A 174 -1.40 -28.78 -8.26
CA GLY A 174 -0.59 -27.97 -9.19
C GLY A 174 -0.44 -26.49 -8.78
N LEU A 175 -0.96 -26.09 -7.64
CA LEU A 175 -0.75 -24.77 -7.03
C LEU A 175 0.15 -24.95 -5.80
N SER A 176 1.19 -24.13 -5.69
CA SER A 176 1.94 -24.02 -4.43
C SER A 176 1.37 -22.88 -3.62
N GLN A 177 1.00 -23.14 -2.37
CA GLN A 177 0.36 -22.15 -1.51
C GLN A 177 0.80 -22.27 -0.05
N VAL A 178 0.63 -21.20 0.70
CA VAL A 178 0.87 -21.17 2.14
C VAL A 178 -0.14 -20.25 2.83
N ASN A 179 -0.44 -20.53 4.09
CA ASN A 179 -1.27 -19.70 4.94
C ASN A 179 -0.41 -19.07 6.03
N PHE A 180 -0.42 -17.74 6.10
CA PHE A 180 0.19 -16.96 7.18
C PHE A 180 -0.87 -16.54 8.18
N THR A 181 -0.72 -16.95 9.44
CA THR A 181 -1.59 -16.51 10.53
C THR A 181 -1.00 -15.28 11.21
N VAL A 182 -1.74 -14.17 11.22
CA VAL A 182 -1.37 -12.91 11.87
C VAL A 182 -2.35 -12.67 13.01
N GLY A 183 -1.88 -12.75 14.25
CA GLY A 183 -2.71 -12.49 15.43
C GLY A 183 -2.06 -12.91 16.74
N PRO A 184 -2.65 -12.53 17.89
CA PRO A 184 -3.89 -11.74 18.03
C PRO A 184 -3.73 -10.29 17.54
N VAL A 185 -4.67 -9.84 16.71
CA VAL A 185 -4.58 -8.57 15.97
C VAL A 185 -4.63 -7.36 16.91
N ARG A 186 -3.85 -6.33 16.55
CA ARG A 186 -3.65 -5.05 17.25
C ARG A 186 -3.55 -3.95 16.20
N GLY A 187 -3.66 -2.68 16.59
CA GLY A 187 -3.58 -1.54 15.67
C GLY A 187 -2.32 -1.54 14.78
N SER A 188 -1.17 -1.99 15.29
CA SER A 188 0.10 -2.09 14.54
C SER A 188 0.05 -3.06 13.35
N HIS A 189 -0.88 -4.02 13.35
CA HIS A 189 -1.02 -4.98 12.25
C HIS A 189 -1.78 -4.40 11.04
N GLY A 190 -2.41 -3.22 11.19
CA GLY A 190 -2.99 -2.50 10.06
C GLY A 190 -1.91 -2.02 9.10
N GLY A 191 -2.09 -2.25 7.81
CA GLY A 191 -1.11 -1.87 6.81
C GLY A 191 -1.29 -2.59 5.49
N GLN A 192 -0.37 -2.30 4.58
CA GLN A 192 -0.32 -2.91 3.27
C GLN A 192 0.63 -4.11 3.27
N TYR A 193 0.14 -5.27 2.83
CA TYR A 193 0.88 -6.52 2.77
C TYR A 193 1.16 -6.93 1.34
N ARG A 194 2.32 -7.52 1.10
CA ARG A 194 2.72 -8.14 -0.17
C ARG A 194 3.34 -9.50 0.08
N CYS A 195 3.12 -10.42 -0.84
CA CYS A 195 3.72 -11.74 -0.81
C CYS A 195 4.72 -11.96 -1.96
N TYR A 196 5.70 -12.81 -1.71
CA TYR A 196 6.77 -13.21 -2.62
C TYR A 196 6.91 -14.73 -2.59
N GLY A 197 7.27 -15.34 -3.72
CA GLY A 197 7.63 -16.75 -3.81
C GLY A 197 9.08 -16.94 -4.22
N ALA A 198 9.72 -18.00 -3.74
CA ALA A 198 11.08 -18.37 -4.13
C ALA A 198 11.22 -19.90 -4.21
N HIS A 199 12.25 -20.34 -4.94
CA HIS A 199 12.69 -21.74 -4.94
C HIS A 199 13.71 -21.96 -3.82
N ASN A 200 13.89 -23.20 -3.37
CA ASN A 200 14.77 -23.53 -2.24
C ASN A 200 16.25 -23.18 -2.49
N LEU A 201 16.73 -23.38 -3.72
CA LEU A 201 18.13 -23.13 -4.08
C LEU A 201 18.40 -21.69 -4.54
N SER A 202 17.35 -20.91 -4.78
CA SER A 202 17.48 -19.53 -5.26
C SER A 202 17.43 -18.56 -4.08
N SER A 203 18.34 -17.58 -4.04
CA SER A 203 18.18 -16.42 -3.14
C SER A 203 17.41 -15.27 -3.81
N GLU A 204 16.99 -15.44 -5.07
CA GLU A 204 16.08 -14.52 -5.76
C GLU A 204 14.62 -14.85 -5.43
N TRP A 205 13.87 -13.81 -5.10
CA TRP A 205 12.44 -13.87 -4.89
C TRP A 205 11.69 -13.42 -6.15
N SER A 206 10.43 -13.80 -6.26
CA SER A 206 9.55 -13.35 -7.34
C SER A 206 9.29 -11.84 -7.28
N ALA A 207 8.68 -11.31 -8.33
CA ALA A 207 7.99 -10.03 -8.23
C ALA A 207 6.93 -10.07 -7.10
N PRO A 208 6.65 -8.94 -6.43
CA PRO A 208 5.64 -8.86 -5.37
C PRO A 208 4.24 -9.14 -5.92
N SER A 209 3.39 -9.76 -5.09
CA SER A 209 1.94 -9.80 -5.31
C SER A 209 1.34 -8.40 -5.39
N ASP A 210 0.11 -8.31 -5.90
CA ASP A 210 -0.69 -7.11 -5.70
C ASP A 210 -0.85 -6.82 -4.20
N PRO A 211 -0.83 -5.54 -3.79
CA PRO A 211 -0.91 -5.18 -2.38
C PRO A 211 -2.28 -5.52 -1.80
N LEU A 212 -2.29 -5.98 -0.55
CA LEU A 212 -3.50 -6.24 0.21
C LEU A 212 -3.51 -5.34 1.46
N ASP A 213 -4.46 -4.41 1.52
CA ASP A 213 -4.64 -3.53 2.68
C ASP A 213 -5.46 -4.24 3.76
N ILE A 214 -4.85 -4.40 4.94
CA ILE A 214 -5.50 -4.88 6.15
C ILE A 214 -5.85 -3.69 7.04
N LEU A 215 -7.11 -3.63 7.46
CA LEU A 215 -7.66 -2.51 8.19
C LEU A 215 -8.14 -2.96 9.56
N ILE A 216 -7.73 -2.24 10.61
CA ILE A 216 -8.07 -2.59 11.99
C ILE A 216 -9.23 -1.72 12.45
N SER A 217 -10.34 -2.35 12.83
CA SER A 217 -11.52 -1.67 13.35
C SER A 217 -11.39 -1.34 14.84
N ARG A 218 -12.36 -0.57 15.37
CA ARG A 218 -12.46 -0.22 16.80
C ARG A 218 -11.24 0.54 17.36
N GLN A 219 -10.58 1.33 16.50
CA GLN A 219 -9.46 2.19 16.89
C GLN A 219 -9.93 3.59 17.28
N PHE A 220 -11.04 4.04 16.71
CA PHE A 220 -11.70 5.31 17.05
C PHE A 220 -13.11 5.07 17.58
N TYR A 221 -13.37 5.48 18.82
CA TYR A 221 -14.65 5.31 19.51
C TYR A 221 -15.65 6.42 19.17
N VAL A 222 -15.84 6.68 17.88
CA VAL A 222 -16.80 7.64 17.37
C VAL A 222 -17.91 6.88 16.65
N THR A 223 -19.16 7.17 17.01
CA THR A 223 -20.33 6.54 16.38
C THR A 223 -20.50 7.02 14.95
N ILE A 224 -20.82 6.08 14.07
CA ILE A 224 -21.10 6.31 12.66
C ILE A 224 -22.47 5.75 12.35
N SER A 225 -23.27 6.52 11.63
CA SER A 225 -24.59 6.09 11.14
C SER A 225 -24.51 5.73 9.66
N LEU A 226 -25.11 4.60 9.30
CA LEU A 226 -25.31 4.18 7.93
C LEU A 226 -26.81 4.21 7.63
N SER A 227 -27.19 4.90 6.56
CA SER A 227 -28.56 4.95 6.05
C SER A 227 -28.58 4.64 4.54
N VAL A 228 -29.78 4.41 4.01
CA VAL A 228 -29.98 4.06 2.61
C VAL A 228 -31.14 4.86 2.04
N GLN A 229 -31.00 5.33 0.80
CA GLN A 229 -32.07 5.96 0.02
C GLN A 229 -32.27 5.20 -1.30
N PRO A 230 -33.52 4.96 -1.74
CA PRO A 230 -34.79 5.40 -1.14
C PRO A 230 -35.23 4.60 0.09
N GLY A 231 -34.67 3.40 0.29
CA GLY A 231 -34.98 2.53 1.41
C GLY A 231 -34.24 1.20 1.33
N PRO A 232 -34.36 0.33 2.35
CA PRO A 232 -33.65 -0.95 2.40
C PRO A 232 -34.30 -2.06 1.56
N LYS A 233 -35.53 -1.88 1.07
CA LYS A 233 -36.24 -2.81 0.21
C LYS A 233 -36.54 -2.14 -1.11
N VAL A 234 -35.92 -2.62 -2.18
CA VAL A 234 -35.92 -1.99 -3.50
C VAL A 234 -36.13 -3.03 -4.59
N ALA A 235 -36.67 -2.60 -5.74
CA ALA A 235 -36.77 -3.43 -6.92
C ALA A 235 -35.45 -3.44 -7.71
N SER A 236 -35.18 -4.52 -8.43
CA SER A 236 -34.04 -4.58 -9.35
C SER A 236 -34.16 -3.46 -10.40
N GLY A 237 -33.06 -2.75 -10.64
CA GLY A 237 -32.98 -1.60 -11.55
C GLY A 237 -33.14 -0.25 -10.87
N GLU A 238 -33.56 -0.19 -9.59
CA GLU A 238 -33.67 1.08 -8.86
C GLU A 238 -32.29 1.65 -8.47
N ASN A 239 -32.17 2.97 -8.49
CA ASN A 239 -30.96 3.66 -8.06
C ASN A 239 -30.89 3.74 -6.53
N VAL A 240 -29.92 3.05 -5.94
CA VAL A 240 -29.70 3.06 -4.48
C VAL A 240 -28.45 3.84 -4.12
N THR A 241 -28.54 4.64 -3.06
CA THR A 241 -27.38 5.32 -2.46
C THR A 241 -27.31 5.01 -0.97
N LEU A 242 -26.16 4.50 -0.53
CA LEU A 242 -25.85 4.32 0.89
C LEU A 242 -25.15 5.57 1.41
N LEU A 243 -25.62 6.12 2.53
CA LEU A 243 -25.10 7.34 3.12
C LEU A 243 -24.49 7.02 4.47
N CYS A 244 -23.19 7.31 4.59
CA CYS A 244 -22.48 7.19 5.85
C CYS A 244 -22.26 8.58 6.44
N GLN A 245 -22.53 8.75 7.74
CA GLN A 245 -22.40 10.03 8.43
C GLN A 245 -21.79 9.89 9.82
N SER A 246 -21.10 10.94 10.25
CA SER A 246 -20.65 11.10 11.63
C SER A 246 -20.70 12.57 12.05
N TRP A 247 -20.93 12.80 13.33
CA TRP A 247 -20.74 14.13 13.94
C TRP A 247 -19.24 14.44 14.12
N GLY A 248 -18.43 13.41 14.35
CA GLY A 248 -16.98 13.54 14.44
C GLY A 248 -16.34 13.70 13.05
N GLN A 249 -15.21 14.39 13.00
CA GLN A 249 -14.46 14.60 11.77
C GLN A 249 -13.78 13.30 11.33
N PHE A 250 -14.16 12.79 10.16
CA PHE A 250 -13.40 11.78 9.43
C PHE A 250 -12.99 12.32 8.06
N HIS A 251 -11.81 11.92 7.59
CA HIS A 251 -11.31 12.31 6.27
C HIS A 251 -11.86 11.40 5.18
N THR A 252 -12.06 10.13 5.50
CA THR A 252 -12.55 9.11 4.57
C THR A 252 -13.55 8.20 5.27
N PHE A 253 -14.58 7.79 4.54
CA PHE A 253 -15.49 6.73 4.95
C PHE A 253 -15.28 5.49 4.08
N LEU A 254 -15.51 4.33 4.68
CA LEU A 254 -15.32 3.03 4.07
C LEU A 254 -16.62 2.25 4.19
N LEU A 255 -17.06 1.62 3.10
CA LEU A 255 -18.25 0.79 3.07
C LEU A 255 -17.84 -0.65 2.75
N THR A 256 -18.28 -1.57 3.60
CA THR A 256 -18.05 -3.01 3.45
C THR A 256 -19.36 -3.74 3.31
N LYS A 257 -19.37 -4.77 2.46
CA LYS A 257 -20.45 -5.74 2.35
C LYS A 257 -19.99 -7.09 2.91
N GLU A 258 -20.77 -7.66 3.81
CA GLU A 258 -20.48 -8.98 4.40
C GLU A 258 -20.49 -10.08 3.32
N GLY A 259 -19.50 -10.97 3.35
CA GLY A 259 -19.36 -12.06 2.38
C GLY A 259 -18.91 -11.67 0.97
N ALA A 260 -18.53 -10.41 0.73
CA ALA A 260 -18.02 -9.97 -0.58
C ALA A 260 -16.51 -10.21 -0.71
N ALA A 261 -16.10 -10.87 -1.81
CA ALA A 261 -14.69 -11.09 -2.15
C ALA A 261 -14.00 -9.87 -2.83
N HIS A 262 -14.76 -8.82 -3.17
CA HIS A 262 -14.31 -7.67 -3.98
C HIS A 262 -14.82 -6.33 -3.42
N PRO A 263 -14.22 -5.20 -3.84
CA PRO A 263 -13.39 -4.36 -2.99
C PRO A 263 -14.19 -3.54 -1.97
N LEU A 264 -13.54 -3.29 -0.84
CA LEU A 264 -13.94 -2.24 0.09
C LEU A 264 -14.03 -0.90 -0.67
N LEU A 265 -15.16 -0.22 -0.54
CA LEU A 265 -15.34 1.10 -1.16
C LEU A 265 -14.87 2.17 -0.20
N ARG A 266 -13.94 3.02 -0.64
CA ARG A 266 -13.40 4.14 0.14
C ARG A 266 -13.73 5.45 -0.55
N LEU A 267 -14.38 6.37 0.16
CA LEU A 267 -14.71 7.70 -0.35
C LEU A 267 -14.23 8.79 0.61
N ARG A 268 -13.84 9.93 0.03
CA ARG A 268 -13.51 11.13 0.80
C ARG A 268 -14.77 11.71 1.43
N SER A 269 -14.65 12.07 2.69
CA SER A 269 -15.71 12.73 3.44
C SER A 269 -15.96 14.14 2.91
N LYS A 270 -17.23 14.56 2.91
CA LYS A 270 -17.69 15.92 2.67
C LYS A 270 -18.32 16.45 3.96
N HIS A 271 -17.96 17.67 4.35
CA HIS A 271 -18.60 18.33 5.48
C HIS A 271 -19.90 18.99 5.01
N ARG A 272 -21.05 18.50 5.50
CA ARG A 272 -22.35 19.14 5.35
C ARG A 272 -22.87 19.41 6.77
N ALA A 273 -22.68 20.65 7.21
CA ALA A 273 -22.95 21.04 8.60
C ALA A 273 -24.34 20.56 9.07
N PRO A 274 -24.43 19.93 10.26
CA PRO A 274 -23.37 19.77 11.28
C PRO A 274 -22.58 18.45 11.19
N LYS A 275 -22.65 17.70 10.07
CA LYS A 275 -22.07 16.34 9.95
C LYS A 275 -21.01 16.21 8.86
N TYR A 276 -20.16 15.21 9.03
CA TYR A 276 -19.27 14.68 7.99
C TYR A 276 -19.94 13.48 7.34
N GLN A 277 -19.95 13.42 6.01
CA GLN A 277 -20.65 12.35 5.30
C GLN A 277 -19.99 11.93 3.99
N ALA A 278 -20.29 10.70 3.56
CA ALA A 278 -19.97 10.20 2.22
C ALA A 278 -21.18 9.43 1.66
N GLU A 279 -21.52 9.74 0.42
CA GLU A 279 -22.57 9.09 -0.36
C GLU A 279 -21.93 8.04 -1.26
N PHE A 280 -22.34 6.78 -1.12
CA PHE A 280 -21.91 5.63 -1.91
C PHE A 280 -23.03 5.28 -2.89
N PRO A 281 -23.04 5.88 -4.10
CA PRO A 281 -24.02 5.53 -5.12
C PRO A 281 -23.73 4.12 -5.64
N MET A 282 -24.72 3.23 -5.57
CA MET A 282 -24.63 1.88 -6.14
C MET A 282 -25.18 1.80 -7.56
N GLY A 283 -25.83 2.87 -8.04
CA GLY A 283 -26.50 2.89 -9.33
C GLY A 283 -27.69 1.92 -9.37
N PRO A 284 -28.09 1.42 -10.56
CA PRO A 284 -29.21 0.51 -10.70
C PRO A 284 -28.86 -0.85 -10.09
N VAL A 285 -29.54 -1.20 -8.99
CA VAL A 285 -29.20 -2.40 -8.22
C VAL A 285 -29.68 -3.69 -8.90
N THR A 286 -29.00 -4.78 -8.56
CA THR A 286 -29.29 -6.15 -9.01
C THR A 286 -29.24 -7.09 -7.81
N SER A 287 -29.58 -8.38 -7.99
CA SER A 287 -29.48 -9.39 -6.93
C SER A 287 -28.08 -9.48 -6.29
N VAL A 288 -27.01 -9.13 -7.02
CA VAL A 288 -25.63 -9.10 -6.51
C VAL A 288 -25.43 -8.04 -5.42
N HIS A 289 -26.25 -6.99 -5.40
CA HIS A 289 -26.19 -5.93 -4.39
C HIS A 289 -26.92 -6.29 -3.09
N LYS A 290 -27.66 -7.41 -3.05
CA LYS A 290 -28.29 -7.90 -1.82
C LYS A 290 -27.23 -8.28 -0.78
N GLY A 291 -27.37 -7.82 0.46
CA GLY A 291 -26.52 -8.24 1.58
C GLY A 291 -26.49 -7.23 2.73
N THR A 292 -25.62 -7.51 3.71
CA THR A 292 -25.44 -6.69 4.91
C THR A 292 -24.26 -5.75 4.73
N TYR A 293 -24.51 -4.46 4.92
CA TYR A 293 -23.53 -3.39 4.76
C TYR A 293 -23.16 -2.78 6.12
N ARG A 294 -21.90 -2.42 6.28
CA ARG A 294 -21.39 -1.65 7.42
C ARG A 294 -20.49 -0.52 6.93
N CYS A 295 -20.54 0.61 7.62
CA CYS A 295 -19.66 1.74 7.35
C CYS A 295 -18.64 1.95 8.48
N TYR A 296 -17.48 2.48 8.11
CA TYR A 296 -16.40 2.86 8.99
C TYR A 296 -15.84 4.23 8.61
N GLY A 297 -15.27 4.94 9.58
CA GLY A 297 -14.57 6.20 9.40
C GLY A 297 -13.06 5.99 9.59
N SER A 298 -12.26 6.72 8.82
CA SER A 298 -10.81 6.70 8.93
C SER A 298 -10.22 8.10 8.75
N HIS A 299 -9.03 8.29 9.32
CA HIS A 299 -8.26 9.52 9.19
C HIS A 299 -7.09 9.33 8.21
N SER A 300 -6.74 10.39 7.48
CA SER A 300 -5.64 10.38 6.51
C SER A 300 -4.27 10.07 7.12
N TYR A 301 -4.04 10.45 8.39
CA TYR A 301 -2.78 10.18 9.10
C TYR A 301 -2.65 8.71 9.57
N SER A 302 -3.74 7.94 9.53
CA SER A 302 -3.77 6.53 9.94
C SER A 302 -4.78 5.74 9.09
N PRO A 303 -4.53 5.63 7.77
CA PRO A 303 -5.51 5.13 6.80
C PRO A 303 -5.85 3.64 6.98
N HIS A 304 -5.08 2.91 7.78
CA HIS A 304 -5.31 1.49 8.11
C HIS A 304 -6.04 1.27 9.44
N LEU A 305 -6.35 2.35 10.16
CA LEU A 305 -7.11 2.30 11.41
C LEU A 305 -8.50 2.87 11.16
N LEU A 306 -9.51 2.17 11.67
CA LEU A 306 -10.91 2.48 11.47
C LEU A 306 -11.65 2.69 12.79
N SER A 307 -12.76 3.40 12.71
CA SER A 307 -13.71 3.56 13.82
C SER A 307 -14.37 2.25 14.25
N LEU A 308 -15.26 2.35 15.24
CA LEU A 308 -16.32 1.37 15.44
C LEU A 308 -17.16 1.22 14.15
N PRO A 309 -17.65 0.00 13.84
CA PRO A 309 -18.60 -0.18 12.74
C PRO A 309 -19.91 0.56 13.02
N SER A 310 -20.58 1.00 11.96
CA SER A 310 -21.99 1.37 12.05
C SER A 310 -22.86 0.16 12.39
N ASP A 311 -24.11 0.41 12.78
CA ASP A 311 -25.13 -0.64 12.79
C ASP A 311 -25.24 -1.29 11.40
N PRO A 312 -25.47 -2.60 11.33
CA PRO A 312 -25.61 -3.31 10.06
C PRO A 312 -26.87 -2.87 9.31
N LEU A 313 -26.73 -2.65 8.01
CA LEU A 313 -27.84 -2.33 7.12
C LEU A 313 -28.04 -3.44 6.09
N GLU A 314 -29.18 -4.14 6.16
CA GLU A 314 -29.55 -5.16 5.18
C GLU A 314 -30.27 -4.56 3.98
N LEU A 315 -29.69 -4.71 2.79
CA LEU A 315 -30.32 -4.32 1.53
C LEU A 315 -30.97 -5.54 0.88
N MET A 316 -32.29 -5.46 0.64
CA MET A 316 -33.07 -6.44 -0.08
C MET A 316 -33.40 -5.94 -1.48
N VAL A 317 -33.06 -6.75 -2.49
CA VAL A 317 -33.38 -6.47 -3.89
C VAL A 317 -34.39 -7.52 -4.36
N SER A 318 -35.60 -7.07 -4.66
CA SER A 318 -36.64 -7.92 -5.25
C SER A 318 -36.36 -8.09 -6.75
N GLY A 319 -36.51 -9.32 -7.26
CA GLY A 319 -36.44 -9.57 -8.69
C GLY A 319 -37.53 -8.81 -9.43
N PRO A 320 -37.37 -8.54 -10.74
CA PRO A 320 -38.44 -7.94 -11.52
C PRO A 320 -39.69 -8.83 -11.39
N SER A 321 -40.79 -8.24 -10.92
CA SER A 321 -42.14 -8.81 -11.02
C SER A 321 -42.60 -8.80 -12.47
N GLY A 322 -41.82 -9.43 -13.35
CA GLY A 322 -42.16 -9.78 -14.73
C GLY A 322 -42.64 -11.23 -14.76
N GLY A 323 -43.74 -11.48 -14.06
CA GLY A 323 -44.36 -12.79 -13.93
C GLY A 323 -45.87 -12.66 -13.82
N SER A 324 -46.47 -11.76 -14.61
CA SER A 324 -47.85 -11.93 -15.02
C SER A 324 -47.90 -13.15 -15.93
N SER A 325 -48.14 -14.30 -15.32
CA SER A 325 -48.63 -15.50 -16.01
C SER A 325 -49.74 -15.07 -16.97
N PRO A 326 -49.68 -15.40 -18.27
CA PRO A 326 -50.86 -15.28 -19.11
C PRO A 326 -51.92 -16.26 -18.58
N PRO A 327 -53.21 -15.90 -18.62
CA PRO A 327 -54.26 -16.78 -18.14
C PRO A 327 -54.29 -18.07 -18.97
N PRO A 328 -54.66 -19.23 -18.38
CA PRO A 328 -54.69 -20.48 -19.10
C PRO A 328 -55.82 -20.44 -20.12
N THR A 329 -55.48 -20.32 -21.39
CA THR A 329 -56.40 -20.66 -22.47
C THR A 329 -55.97 -22.02 -23.03
N GLY A 330 -56.89 -22.97 -22.92
CA GLY A 330 -56.78 -24.31 -23.47
C GLY A 330 -56.74 -24.35 -25.00
N PRO A 331 -56.65 -25.55 -25.58
CA PRO A 331 -55.68 -25.85 -26.64
C PRO A 331 -56.28 -25.79 -28.04
N CYS A 332 -55.45 -25.46 -29.05
CA CYS A 332 -55.69 -25.93 -30.41
C CYS A 332 -54.41 -25.92 -31.26
N SER A 333 -53.92 -27.14 -31.54
CA SER A 333 -53.39 -27.64 -32.82
C SER A 333 -52.59 -26.73 -33.75
N THR A 334 -51.32 -27.10 -33.95
CA THR A 334 -50.53 -26.87 -35.19
C THR A 334 -50.54 -28.18 -36.02
N PRO A 335 -50.02 -28.24 -37.27
CA PRO A 335 -49.52 -27.19 -38.17
C PRO A 335 -49.93 -27.38 -39.67
N GLY A 336 -49.62 -26.39 -40.51
CA GLY A 336 -49.56 -26.53 -41.98
C GLY A 336 -49.47 -25.16 -42.65
N ALA A 337 -48.27 -24.59 -42.80
CA ALA A 337 -47.40 -24.73 -43.99
C ALA A 337 -47.97 -24.05 -45.25
N ALA A 338 -47.41 -22.88 -45.60
CA ALA A 338 -47.11 -22.37 -46.95
C ALA A 338 -46.74 -20.87 -46.82
N GLU A 339 -45.46 -20.53 -47.01
CA GLU A 339 -44.92 -19.90 -48.23
C GLU A 339 -45.18 -18.39 -48.33
N THR A 340 -44.08 -17.63 -48.39
CA THR A 340 -43.74 -16.64 -49.43
C THR A 340 -43.01 -15.44 -48.81
N LEU A 341 -41.71 -15.30 -49.10
CA LEU A 341 -40.94 -14.10 -48.84
C LEU A 341 -40.24 -13.68 -50.15
N THR A 342 -40.65 -12.52 -50.69
CA THR A 342 -39.88 -11.67 -51.63
C THR A 342 -40.48 -10.25 -51.62
N PRO A 343 -39.73 -9.18 -52.00
CA PRO A 343 -39.23 -8.23 -51.01
C PRO A 343 -39.51 -6.74 -51.32
N SER A 344 -39.03 -5.87 -50.42
CA SER A 344 -38.72 -4.43 -50.58
C SER A 344 -39.89 -3.44 -50.61
N GLN A 345 -39.88 -2.42 -49.74
CA GLN A 345 -39.33 -1.10 -50.04
C GLN A 345 -39.48 -0.12 -48.87
N ASN A 346 -38.34 0.49 -48.52
CA ASN A 346 -38.08 1.88 -48.15
C ASN A 346 -39.13 2.79 -47.50
N LYS A 347 -38.57 3.57 -46.54
CA LYS A 347 -38.65 5.05 -46.35
C LYS A 347 -39.14 5.35 -44.92
N SER A 348 -38.51 6.18 -44.08
CA SER A 348 -37.41 7.14 -44.16
C SER A 348 -37.13 7.63 -42.74
N ASP A 349 -35.88 7.89 -42.39
CA ASP A 349 -35.53 8.75 -41.25
C ASP A 349 -34.74 9.99 -41.73
N PRO A 350 -34.99 11.19 -41.15
CA PRO A 350 -34.30 12.41 -41.52
C PRO A 350 -33.16 12.78 -40.54
N LYS A 351 -32.14 13.43 -41.11
CA LYS A 351 -31.31 14.52 -40.56
C LYS A 351 -30.71 14.37 -39.15
N THR A 352 -29.38 14.48 -39.06
CA THR A 352 -28.76 15.43 -38.12
C THR A 352 -27.44 15.95 -38.68
N ALA A 353 -27.39 17.27 -38.81
CA ALA A 353 -26.25 18.06 -39.19
C ALA A 353 -25.29 18.24 -38.00
N SER A 354 -24.06 18.59 -38.36
CA SER A 354 -22.90 18.92 -37.54
C SER A 354 -23.15 19.93 -36.40
N HIS A 355 -22.66 19.53 -35.22
CA HIS A 355 -22.02 20.26 -34.11
C HIS A 355 -22.53 21.64 -33.67
N PRO A 356 -22.76 21.78 -32.35
CA PRO A 356 -21.92 22.71 -31.58
C PRO A 356 -21.58 22.14 -30.17
N GLN A 357 -20.51 22.44 -29.45
CA GLN A 357 -19.20 23.04 -29.63
C GLN A 357 -18.65 23.02 -28.15
N ASP A 358 -17.39 22.65 -27.85
CA ASP A 358 -16.75 22.85 -26.49
C ASP A 358 -15.31 23.41 -26.63
N TYR A 359 -15.23 24.71 -26.91
CA TYR A 359 -14.06 25.52 -27.33
C TYR A 359 -13.76 26.59 -26.27
N THR A 360 -14.59 26.65 -25.24
CA THR A 360 -14.49 27.51 -24.06
C THR A 360 -13.49 26.96 -23.04
N VAL A 361 -13.34 25.63 -22.93
CA VAL A 361 -12.41 25.01 -21.96
C VAL A 361 -10.97 25.04 -22.46
N GLU A 362 -10.73 24.85 -23.76
CA GLU A 362 -9.38 24.92 -24.32
C GLU A 362 -8.82 26.36 -24.31
N ASN A 363 -9.67 27.35 -24.58
CA ASN A 363 -9.30 28.76 -24.44
C ASN A 363 -8.99 29.15 -22.98
N LEU A 364 -9.67 28.54 -21.99
CA LEU A 364 -9.37 28.78 -20.57
C LEU A 364 -8.02 28.19 -20.17
N ILE A 365 -7.69 26.98 -20.66
CA ILE A 365 -6.40 26.33 -20.42
C ILE A 365 -5.27 27.12 -21.10
N ARG A 366 -5.48 27.60 -22.33
CA ARG A 366 -4.50 28.44 -23.04
C ARG A 366 -4.28 29.80 -22.35
N MET A 367 -5.35 30.45 -21.88
CA MET A 367 -5.26 31.71 -21.11
C MET A 367 -4.55 31.50 -19.77
N GLY A 368 -4.82 30.37 -19.08
CA GLY A 368 -4.16 30.01 -17.83
C GLY A 368 -2.67 29.76 -17.99
N MET A 369 -2.26 29.04 -19.05
CA MET A 369 -0.85 28.80 -19.36
C MET A 369 -0.11 30.09 -19.74
N ALA A 370 -0.74 30.97 -20.53
CA ALA A 370 -0.16 32.28 -20.88
C ALA A 370 0.05 33.16 -19.63
N GLY A 371 -0.90 33.17 -18.70
CA GLY A 371 -0.76 33.88 -17.43
C GLY A 371 0.39 33.35 -16.56
N LEU A 372 0.56 32.03 -16.48
CA LEU A 372 1.63 31.41 -15.68
C LEU A 372 3.02 31.69 -16.27
N ILE A 373 3.14 31.70 -17.60
CA ILE A 373 4.36 32.10 -18.30
C ILE A 373 4.72 33.56 -18.01
N LEU A 374 3.75 34.49 -18.03
CA LEU A 374 3.98 35.90 -17.70
C LEU A 374 4.43 36.10 -16.25
N VAL A 375 3.91 35.32 -15.30
CA VAL A 375 4.34 35.37 -13.90
C VAL A 375 5.79 34.89 -13.76
N VAL A 376 6.16 33.78 -14.42
CA VAL A 376 7.55 33.29 -14.40
C VAL A 376 8.50 34.30 -15.04
N LEU A 377 8.12 34.90 -16.18
CA LEU A 377 8.91 35.97 -16.81
C LEU A 377 9.05 37.21 -15.92
N GLY A 378 7.98 37.59 -15.20
CA GLY A 378 8.02 38.69 -14.24
C GLY A 378 8.98 38.44 -13.08
N ILE A 379 8.99 37.22 -12.53
CA ILE A 379 9.92 36.80 -11.47
C ILE A 379 11.37 36.82 -11.98
N LEU A 380 11.62 36.31 -13.18
CA LEU A 380 12.95 36.31 -13.77
C LEU A 380 13.46 37.74 -14.05
N LEU A 381 12.61 38.63 -14.56
CA LEU A 381 12.96 40.04 -14.75
C LEU A 381 13.22 40.75 -13.43
N PHE A 382 12.46 40.43 -12.38
CA PHE A 382 12.68 40.96 -11.04
C PHE A 382 14.01 40.48 -10.45
N GLU A 383 14.36 39.20 -10.60
CA GLU A 383 15.67 38.67 -10.17
C GLU A 383 16.83 39.34 -10.94
N VAL A 384 16.69 39.54 -12.25
CA VAL A 384 17.70 40.25 -13.06
C VAL A 384 17.84 41.71 -12.60
N GLN A 385 16.75 42.40 -12.30
CA GLN A 385 16.77 43.79 -11.84
C GLN A 385 17.33 43.92 -10.41
N HIS A 386 17.08 42.94 -9.54
CA HIS A 386 17.67 42.86 -8.21
C HIS A 386 19.18 42.52 -8.28
N SER A 387 19.58 41.65 -9.20
CA SER A 387 20.99 41.31 -9.44
C SER A 387 21.78 42.49 -10.00
N GLN A 388 21.19 43.31 -10.87
CA GLN A 388 21.84 44.55 -11.35
C GLN A 388 21.89 45.69 -10.32
N ARG A 389 21.05 45.65 -9.27
CA ARG A 389 21.08 46.64 -8.18
C ARG A 389 22.02 46.30 -7.03
N SER A 390 22.68 45.14 -7.05
CA SER A 390 23.70 44.78 -6.09
C SER A 390 25.07 44.63 -6.77
N PRO A 391 25.68 45.77 -7.10
CA PRO A 391 27.07 45.94 -6.65
C PRO A 391 27.32 47.39 -6.20
N GLN A 392 27.18 47.66 -4.90
CA GLN A 392 27.84 48.78 -4.23
C GLN A 392 27.79 48.62 -2.70
N ASP A 393 28.40 47.55 -2.19
CA ASP A 393 28.98 47.57 -0.85
C ASP A 393 30.48 47.35 -0.99
N ALA A 394 31.20 48.46 -1.18
CA ALA A 394 32.64 48.53 -0.99
C ALA A 394 33.08 49.98 -0.81
N ALA A 395 32.89 50.55 0.38
CA ALA A 395 33.86 51.43 1.05
C ALA A 395 33.26 52.07 2.31
N SER A 396 33.97 51.91 3.44
CA SER A 396 33.86 52.73 4.66
C SER A 396 32.54 52.55 5.44
N ARG A 397 32.50 51.95 6.63
CA ARG A 397 33.35 52.22 7.80
C ARG A 397 33.08 51.19 8.89
#